data_AF-A0A7S2VPG3-F1
#
_entry.id   AF-A0A7S2VPG3-F1
#
_cell.length_a   1.000
_cell.length_b   1.000
_cell.length_c   1.000
_cell.angle_alpha   90.00
_cell.angle_beta   90.00
_cell.angle_gamma   90.00
#
_symmetry.space_group_name_H-M   'P 1'
#
loop_
_entity.id
_entity.type
_entity.pdbx_description
1 polymer ?
#
loop_
_entity_poly.entity_id
_entity_poly.type
_entity_poly.pdbx_seq_one_letter_code
_entity_poly.pdbx_strand_id
1 'polypeptide(L)'
;VVLAAKGFRYRDLCTMRVPSGPPPEGFGSMPMPPYPPPPRKAPSRTKPLDFMVIVLLPWMVFSLVVSLFAFAYQEFAPLVWALVAASALLGLLFVSMGGASGRAAQLALGFLILSSVGLGVPVGVYIQSTYTAEYYRIDGGAAYQKVSPAAPGASYADASVVEFDPGATVGVQQSLGYMKMGTVYCVAPILGPGAAASTSFWAAGVNCCSQRGGFSCGGQGGAEIRNGV
;
A
#
# COMPACT_ATOMS: atom_id res chain seq x y z
N VAL A 1 37.94 -16.24 -38.50
CA VAL A 1 39.12 -15.44 -38.08
C VAL A 1 38.72 -13.98 -38.11
N VAL A 2 38.35 -13.45 -36.95
CA VAL A 2 37.89 -12.07 -36.77
C VAL A 2 39.14 -11.20 -36.55
N LEU A 3 39.49 -10.36 -37.52
CA LEU A 3 40.58 -9.40 -37.37
C LEU A 3 40.04 -8.08 -36.81
N ALA A 4 40.68 -7.66 -35.72
CA ALA A 4 40.34 -6.55 -34.86
C ALA A 4 40.50 -5.19 -35.55
N ALA A 5 39.42 -4.39 -35.58
CA ALA A 5 39.50 -2.97 -35.86
C ALA A 5 39.92 -2.23 -34.58
N LYS A 6 41.21 -1.91 -34.47
CA LYS A 6 41.78 -1.03 -33.43
C LYS A 6 41.16 0.36 -33.51
N GLY A 7 40.67 0.85 -32.37
CA GLY A 7 40.10 2.19 -32.22
C GLY A 7 41.09 3.29 -32.59
N PHE A 8 40.66 4.15 -33.51
CA PHE A 8 41.33 5.40 -33.86
C PHE A 8 41.13 6.40 -32.70
N ARG A 9 42.21 6.74 -32.01
CA ARG A 9 42.20 7.67 -30.88
C ARG A 9 42.35 9.10 -31.42
N TYR A 10 41.54 10.02 -30.92
CA TYR A 10 41.45 11.44 -31.32
C TYR A 10 42.75 12.27 -31.16
N ARG A 11 43.86 11.66 -30.73
CA ARG A 11 45.13 12.35 -30.41
C ARG A 11 46.04 12.58 -31.63
N ASP A 12 45.78 11.90 -32.74
CA ASP A 12 46.67 11.91 -33.91
C ASP A 12 46.36 13.04 -34.92
N LEU A 13 45.29 13.82 -34.73
CA LEU A 13 44.93 14.94 -35.62
C LEU A 13 45.62 16.26 -35.29
N CYS A 14 46.26 16.39 -34.12
CA CYS A 14 46.90 17.64 -33.70
C CYS A 14 48.34 17.82 -34.22
N THR A 15 48.89 16.86 -34.97
CA THR A 15 50.30 16.88 -35.42
C THR A 15 50.50 17.20 -36.91
N MET A 16 49.45 17.58 -37.66
CA MET A 16 49.67 18.11 -39.01
C MET A 16 50.29 19.51 -38.94
N ARG A 17 51.62 19.54 -39.04
CA ARG A 17 52.46 20.71 -39.24
C ARG A 17 51.99 21.44 -40.51
N VAL A 18 51.41 22.64 -40.33
CA VAL A 18 51.09 23.56 -41.42
C VAL A 18 52.40 24.04 -42.06
N PRO A 19 52.62 23.89 -43.38
CA PRO A 19 53.79 24.46 -44.04
C PRO A 19 53.61 25.98 -44.17
N SER A 20 54.56 26.74 -43.62
CA SER A 20 54.64 28.20 -43.74
C SER A 20 55.30 28.60 -45.05
N GLY A 21 54.52 28.69 -46.12
CA GLY A 21 54.92 29.37 -47.37
C GLY A 21 54.27 30.77 -47.44
N PRO A 22 54.89 31.76 -48.11
CA PRO A 22 54.26 33.07 -48.31
C PRO A 22 53.00 32.94 -49.18
N PRO A 23 51.95 33.74 -48.91
CA PRO A 23 50.68 33.62 -49.61
C PRO A 23 50.80 34.09 -51.07
N PRO A 24 50.26 33.33 -52.05
CA PRO A 24 50.15 33.83 -53.42
C PRO A 24 49.11 34.94 -53.51
N GLU A 25 49.48 36.05 -54.15
CA GLU A 25 48.57 37.15 -54.48
C GLU A 25 47.53 36.68 -55.51
N GLY A 26 46.25 36.88 -55.18
CA GLY A 26 45.13 36.63 -56.11
C GLY A 26 44.25 35.45 -55.70
N PHE A 27 43.47 35.60 -54.63
CA PHE A 27 42.35 34.72 -54.36
C PHE A 27 41.08 35.55 -54.18
N GLY A 28 40.26 35.58 -55.22
CA GLY A 28 38.93 36.18 -55.20
C GLY A 28 38.07 35.55 -54.10
N SER A 29 37.17 36.36 -53.54
CA SER A 29 36.23 36.00 -52.48
C SER A 29 35.31 34.85 -52.91
N MET A 30 35.69 33.60 -52.60
CA MET A 30 34.76 32.48 -52.69
C MET A 30 33.75 32.54 -51.54
N PRO A 31 32.45 32.31 -51.80
CA PRO A 31 31.46 32.17 -50.75
C PRO A 31 31.76 30.95 -49.88
N MET A 32 31.70 31.15 -48.57
CA MET A 32 32.01 30.13 -47.56
C MET A 32 30.98 29.00 -47.64
N PRO A 33 31.40 27.72 -47.65
CA PRO A 33 30.44 26.62 -47.63
C PRO A 33 29.61 26.63 -46.34
N PRO A 34 28.35 26.17 -46.37
CA PRO A 34 27.50 26.11 -45.18
C PRO A 34 28.17 25.27 -44.08
N TYR A 35 28.25 25.81 -42.86
CA TYR A 35 28.75 25.05 -41.72
C TYR A 35 27.89 23.79 -41.52
N PRO A 36 28.50 22.59 -41.38
CA PRO A 36 27.74 21.41 -41.04
C PRO A 36 27.07 21.59 -39.66
N PRO A 37 25.82 21.12 -39.48
CA PRO A 37 25.14 21.23 -38.20
C PRO A 37 25.93 20.51 -37.11
N PRO A 38 25.89 21.00 -35.86
CA PRO A 38 26.63 20.38 -34.76
C PRO A 38 26.21 18.92 -34.59
N PRO A 39 27.16 18.00 -34.33
CA PRO A 39 26.86 16.58 -34.18
C PRO A 39 25.86 16.36 -33.04
N ARG A 40 24.71 15.74 -33.36
CA ARG A 40 23.76 15.28 -32.33
C ARG A 40 24.48 14.28 -31.42
N LYS A 41 24.50 14.55 -30.12
CA LYS A 41 25.01 13.60 -29.13
C LYS A 41 24.26 12.27 -29.28
N ALA A 42 24.98 11.20 -29.59
CA ALA A 42 24.39 9.86 -29.66
C ALA A 42 23.79 9.50 -28.28
N PRO A 43 22.59 8.91 -28.23
CA PRO A 43 21.98 8.52 -26.96
C PRO A 43 22.89 7.53 -26.23
N SER A 44 23.16 7.77 -24.94
CA SER A 44 24.01 6.87 -24.17
C SER A 44 23.31 5.53 -24.03
N ARG A 45 23.94 4.45 -24.51
CA ARG A 45 23.44 3.09 -24.37
C ARG A 45 23.41 2.72 -22.88
N THR A 46 22.21 2.70 -22.30
CA THR A 46 22.01 2.23 -20.91
C THR A 46 22.34 0.74 -20.84
N LYS A 47 22.98 0.32 -19.74
CA LYS A 47 23.26 -1.10 -19.54
C LYS A 47 21.94 -1.81 -19.20
N PRO A 48 21.75 -3.09 -19.56
CA PRO A 48 20.53 -3.82 -19.22
C PRO A 48 20.27 -3.88 -17.70
N LEU A 49 21.33 -3.85 -16.89
CA LEU A 49 21.25 -3.75 -15.42
C LEU A 49 20.58 -2.44 -14.98
N ASP A 50 20.90 -1.31 -15.61
CA ASP A 50 20.33 -0.01 -15.24
C ASP A 50 18.82 0.02 -15.51
N PHE A 51 18.39 -0.61 -16.61
CA PHE A 51 16.97 -0.74 -16.94
C PHE A 51 16.23 -1.62 -15.93
N MET A 52 16.82 -2.75 -15.53
CA MET A 52 16.25 -3.64 -14.52
C MET A 52 16.08 -2.94 -13.16
N VAL A 53 17.07 -2.15 -12.74
CA VAL A 53 17.00 -1.36 -11.50
C VAL A 53 15.91 -0.30 -11.54
N ILE A 54 15.76 0.42 -12.67
CA ILE A 54 14.74 1.47 -12.81
C ILE A 54 13.31 0.93 -12.69
N VAL A 55 13.07 -0.31 -13.13
CA VAL A 55 11.74 -0.93 -13.07
C VAL A 55 11.50 -1.64 -11.74
N LEU A 56 12.46 -2.43 -11.26
CA LEU A 56 12.26 -3.25 -10.06
C LEU A 56 12.30 -2.43 -8.78
N LEU A 57 13.14 -1.40 -8.70
CA LEU A 57 13.33 -0.66 -7.45
C LEU A 57 12.05 0.09 -7.00
N PRO A 58 11.35 0.85 -7.86
CA PRO A 58 10.09 1.49 -7.48
C PRO A 58 9.01 0.47 -7.07
N TRP A 59 8.92 -0.66 -7.77
CA TRP A 59 7.98 -1.75 -7.44
C TRP A 59 8.27 -2.38 -6.08
N MET A 60 9.55 -2.61 -5.75
CA MET A 60 9.97 -3.10 -4.44
C MET A 60 9.64 -2.09 -3.34
N VAL A 61 9.88 -0.79 -3.57
CA VAL A 61 9.53 0.26 -2.60
C VAL A 61 8.02 0.31 -2.38
N PHE A 62 7.22 0.27 -3.45
CA PHE A 62 5.76 0.23 -3.34
C PHE A 62 5.28 -0.97 -2.52
N SER A 63 5.75 -2.17 -2.86
CA SER A 63 5.37 -3.41 -2.18
C SER A 63 5.79 -3.41 -0.71
N LEU A 64 7.00 -2.89 -0.42
CA LEU A 64 7.50 -2.73 0.94
C LEU A 64 6.61 -1.79 1.76
N VAL A 65 6.28 -0.60 1.22
CA VAL A 65 5.39 0.36 1.90
C VAL A 65 4.04 -0.28 2.21
N VAL A 66 3.39 -0.92 1.23
CA VAL A 66 2.10 -1.57 1.45
C VAL A 66 2.20 -2.67 2.52
N SER A 67 3.25 -3.50 2.47
CA SER A 67 3.46 -4.56 3.48
C SER A 67 3.69 -4.01 4.89
N LEU A 68 4.42 -2.90 5.04
CA LEU A 68 4.66 -2.26 6.33
C LEU A 68 3.36 -1.71 6.93
N PHE A 69 2.52 -1.10 6.10
CA PHE A 69 1.17 -0.68 6.52
C PHE A 69 0.33 -1.87 6.94
N ALA A 70 0.38 -2.99 6.21
CA ALA A 70 -0.41 -4.17 6.52
C ALA A 70 0.01 -4.89 7.82
N PHE A 71 1.31 -4.99 8.13
CA PHE A 71 1.77 -5.83 9.26
C PHE A 71 2.32 -5.05 10.45
N ALA A 72 2.99 -3.93 10.23
CA ALA A 72 3.77 -3.25 11.27
C ALA A 72 3.13 -1.97 11.81
N TYR A 73 2.04 -1.50 11.19
CA TYR A 73 1.45 -0.20 11.52
C TYR A 73 0.81 -0.15 12.90
N GLN A 74 0.15 -1.23 13.36
CA GLN A 74 -0.54 -1.25 14.66
C GLN A 74 0.44 -1.14 15.83
N GLU A 75 1.51 -1.94 15.81
CA GLU A 75 2.48 -2.00 16.92
C GLU A 75 3.52 -0.86 16.85
N PHE A 76 3.95 -0.48 15.64
CA PHE A 76 5.08 0.43 15.43
C PHE A 76 4.79 1.52 14.41
N ALA A 77 3.65 2.22 14.54
CA ALA A 77 3.30 3.39 13.73
C ALA A 77 4.44 4.40 13.49
N PRO A 78 5.23 4.85 14.50
CA PRO A 78 6.31 5.81 14.26
C PRO A 78 7.43 5.27 13.37
N LEU A 79 7.71 3.95 13.45
CA LEU A 79 8.73 3.31 12.62
C LEU A 79 8.28 3.25 11.16
N VAL A 80 7.00 2.94 10.90
CA VAL A 80 6.44 2.93 9.54
C VAL A 80 6.54 4.32 8.90
N TRP A 81 6.14 5.37 9.61
CA TRP A 81 6.26 6.74 9.11
C TRP A 81 7.71 7.18 8.90
N ALA A 82 8.63 6.77 9.78
CA ALA A 82 10.06 7.03 9.61
C ALA A 82 10.63 6.36 8.34
N LEU A 83 10.25 5.11 8.06
CA LEU A 83 10.67 4.40 6.84
C LEU A 83 10.06 5.01 5.57
N VAL A 84 8.78 5.40 5.62
CA VAL A 84 8.14 6.13 4.52
C VAL A 84 8.87 7.46 4.26
N ALA A 85 9.15 8.23 5.30
CA ALA A 85 9.92 9.48 5.18
C ALA A 85 11.33 9.23 4.62
N ALA A 86 12.03 8.20 5.08
CA ALA A 86 13.35 7.82 4.55
C ALA A 86 13.29 7.46 3.05
N SER A 87 12.27 6.70 2.62
CA SER A 87 12.08 6.35 1.21
C SER A 87 11.75 7.57 0.33
N ALA A 88 10.97 8.52 0.86
CA ALA A 88 10.67 9.78 0.18
C ALA A 88 11.91 10.69 0.09
N LEU A 89 12.70 10.79 1.16
CA LEU A 89 13.96 11.52 1.18
C LEU A 89 14.96 10.94 0.17
N LEU A 90 15.04 9.61 0.07
CA LEU A 90 15.85 8.95 -0.94
C LEU A 90 15.40 9.33 -2.37
N GLY A 91 14.09 9.32 -2.62
CA GLY A 91 13.52 9.80 -3.89
C GLY A 91 13.91 11.25 -4.20
N LEU A 92 13.80 12.15 -3.22
CA LEU A 92 14.19 13.56 -3.35
C LEU A 92 15.70 13.75 -3.60
N LEU A 93 16.55 12.95 -2.95
CA LEU A 93 18.00 12.97 -3.18
C LEU A 93 18.33 12.56 -4.62
N PHE A 94 17.68 11.54 -5.17
CA PHE A 94 17.86 11.15 -6.57
C PHE A 94 17.38 12.24 -7.54
N VAL A 95 16.29 12.93 -7.22
CA VAL A 95 15.81 14.08 -8.01
C VAL A 95 16.82 15.24 -7.97
N SER A 96 17.33 15.61 -6.78
CA SER A 96 18.27 16.73 -6.64
C SER A 96 19.61 16.44 -7.32
N MET A 97 20.16 15.23 -7.15
CA MET A 97 21.39 14.80 -7.82
C MET A 97 21.21 14.71 -9.34
N GLY A 98 20.05 14.21 -9.80
CA GLY A 98 19.72 14.12 -11.22
C GLY A 98 19.59 15.49 -11.89
N GLY A 99 19.04 16.47 -11.17
CA GLY A 99 18.91 17.86 -11.61
C GLY A 99 20.26 18.57 -11.71
N ALA A 100 21.11 18.41 -10.70
CA ALA A 100 22.46 18.97 -10.69
C ALA A 100 23.38 18.34 -11.76
N SER A 101 23.22 17.04 -12.03
CA SER A 101 24.08 16.29 -12.97
C SER A 101 23.56 16.26 -14.40
N GLY A 102 22.35 16.78 -14.67
CA GLY A 102 21.70 16.73 -15.99
C GLY A 102 21.39 15.30 -16.49
N ARG A 103 21.31 14.32 -15.58
CA ARG A 103 21.13 12.90 -15.91
C ARG A 103 19.64 12.53 -15.84
N ALA A 104 18.97 12.55 -16.99
CA ALA A 104 17.54 12.26 -17.12
C ALA A 104 17.13 10.90 -16.50
N ALA A 105 17.99 9.88 -16.56
CA ALA A 105 17.71 8.57 -15.96
C ALA A 105 17.61 8.62 -14.42
N GLN A 106 18.43 9.44 -13.76
CA GLN A 106 18.38 9.61 -12.30
C GLN A 106 17.17 10.43 -11.86
N LEU A 107 16.80 11.44 -12.66
CA LEU A 107 15.57 12.20 -12.46
C LEU A 107 14.33 11.30 -12.56
N ALA A 108 14.25 10.49 -13.63
CA ALA A 108 13.16 9.56 -13.84
C ALA A 108 13.04 8.56 -12.67
N LEU A 109 14.16 8.00 -12.19
CA LEU A 109 14.16 7.11 -11.04
C LEU A 109 13.62 7.79 -9.77
N GLY A 110 14.06 9.02 -9.48
CA GLY A 110 13.59 9.80 -8.34
C GLY A 110 12.07 10.05 -8.38
N PHE A 111 11.54 10.46 -9.53
CA PHE A 111 10.09 10.63 -9.72
C PHE A 111 9.32 9.31 -9.59
N LEU A 112 9.86 8.21 -10.11
CA LEU A 112 9.24 6.89 -10.00
C LEU A 112 9.15 6.43 -8.54
N ILE A 113 10.20 6.63 -7.74
CA ILE A 113 10.18 6.33 -6.29
C ILE A 113 9.15 7.20 -5.58
N LEU A 114 9.14 8.52 -5.84
CA LEU A 114 8.17 9.43 -5.23
C LEU A 114 6.72 9.07 -5.59
N SER A 115 6.47 8.72 -6.85
CA SER A 115 5.14 8.25 -7.28
C SER A 115 4.75 6.93 -6.61
N SER A 116 5.72 6.02 -6.41
CA SER A 116 5.49 4.74 -5.74
C SER A 116 5.12 4.93 -4.28
N VAL A 117 5.82 5.81 -3.56
CA VAL A 117 5.48 6.16 -2.16
C VAL A 117 4.14 6.90 -2.11
N GLY A 118 3.92 7.86 -3.01
CA GLY A 118 2.68 8.63 -3.09
C GLY A 118 1.43 7.79 -3.35
N LEU A 119 1.54 6.70 -4.13
CA LEU A 119 0.47 5.73 -4.33
C LEU A 119 0.43 4.65 -3.24
N GLY A 120 1.58 4.25 -2.70
CA GLY A 120 1.67 3.20 -1.69
C GLY A 120 1.04 3.58 -0.35
N VAL A 121 1.20 4.82 0.10
CA VAL A 121 0.61 5.31 1.36
C VAL A 121 -0.93 5.25 1.36
N PRO A 122 -1.66 5.86 0.41
CA PRO A 122 -3.13 5.81 0.43
C PRO A 122 -3.66 4.39 0.26
N VAL A 123 -3.02 3.56 -0.59
CA VAL A 123 -3.38 2.14 -0.74
C VAL A 123 -3.16 1.38 0.56
N GLY A 124 -2.01 1.56 1.21
CA GLY A 124 -1.69 0.93 2.49
C GLY A 124 -2.66 1.33 3.60
N VAL A 125 -2.99 2.62 3.71
CA VAL A 125 -3.97 3.14 4.68
C VAL A 125 -5.36 2.57 4.40
N TYR A 126 -5.78 2.48 3.14
CA TYR A 126 -7.06 1.88 2.77
C TYR A 126 -7.16 0.39 3.14
N ILE A 127 -6.09 -0.38 2.88
CA ILE A 127 -6.01 -1.79 3.26
C ILE A 127 -6.07 -1.92 4.79
N GLN A 128 -5.32 -1.07 5.50
CA GLN A 128 -5.27 -1.07 6.94
C GLN A 128 -6.65 -0.80 7.56
N SER A 129 -7.36 0.22 7.08
CA SER A 129 -8.67 0.58 7.63
C SER A 129 -9.77 -0.42 7.29
N THR A 130 -9.69 -1.06 6.12
CA THR A 130 -10.77 -1.94 5.63
C THR A 130 -10.63 -3.38 6.12
N TYR A 131 -9.41 -3.90 6.20
CA TYR A 131 -9.18 -5.32 6.45
C TYR A 131 -8.35 -5.57 7.71
N THR A 132 -7.20 -4.93 7.81
CA THR A 132 -6.21 -5.33 8.81
C THR A 132 -6.57 -4.85 10.22
N ALA A 133 -7.14 -3.65 10.35
CA ALA A 133 -7.50 -3.10 11.66
C ALA A 133 -8.52 -3.99 12.39
N GLU A 134 -9.50 -4.51 11.65
CA GLU A 134 -10.52 -5.40 12.20
C GLU A 134 -9.93 -6.77 12.58
N TYR A 135 -9.04 -7.31 11.74
CA TYR A 135 -8.33 -8.55 12.06
C TYR A 135 -7.57 -8.44 13.39
N TYR A 136 -6.76 -7.39 13.57
CA TYR A 136 -5.99 -7.20 14.81
C TYR A 136 -6.87 -6.87 16.01
N ARG A 137 -8.03 -6.23 15.81
CA ARG A 137 -9.02 -5.99 16.88
C ARG A 137 -9.58 -7.31 17.42
N ILE A 138 -9.85 -8.27 16.54
CA ILE A 138 -10.37 -9.59 16.91
C ILE A 138 -9.26 -10.46 17.52
N ASP A 139 -8.07 -10.48 16.90
CA ASP A 139 -6.92 -11.26 17.37
C ASP A 139 -6.37 -10.79 18.72
N GLY A 140 -6.32 -9.47 18.94
CA GLY A 140 -5.88 -8.86 20.19
C GLY A 140 -6.96 -8.70 21.25
N GLY A 141 -8.22 -9.03 20.95
CA GLY A 141 -9.33 -8.89 21.89
C GLY A 141 -9.36 -10.00 22.94
N ALA A 142 -9.94 -9.71 24.10
CA ALA A 142 -10.00 -10.65 25.21
C ALA A 142 -11.10 -11.71 25.00
N ALA A 143 -10.83 -12.94 25.42
CA ALA A 143 -11.84 -14.00 25.50
C ALA A 143 -12.34 -14.09 26.95
N TYR A 144 -13.63 -13.83 27.16
CA TYR A 144 -14.27 -13.94 28.46
C TYR A 144 -15.18 -15.16 28.52
N GLN A 145 -15.12 -15.89 29.63
CA GLN A 145 -15.96 -17.06 29.88
C GLN A 145 -16.90 -16.83 31.04
N LYS A 146 -18.04 -17.52 31.02
CA LYS A 146 -19.05 -17.47 32.09
C LYS A 146 -19.55 -16.06 32.35
N VAL A 147 -19.80 -15.31 31.27
CA VAL A 147 -20.33 -13.96 31.34
C VAL A 147 -21.83 -14.03 31.57
N SER A 148 -22.32 -13.31 32.58
CA SER A 148 -23.76 -13.19 32.82
C SER A 148 -24.40 -12.23 31.81
N PRO A 149 -25.52 -12.61 31.16
CA PRO A 149 -26.24 -11.71 30.24
C PRO A 149 -26.79 -10.43 30.90
N ALA A 150 -26.93 -10.42 32.23
CA ALA A 150 -27.36 -9.25 33.00
C ALA A 150 -26.20 -8.30 33.35
N ALA A 151 -24.95 -8.68 33.04
CA ALA A 151 -23.79 -7.84 33.31
C ALA A 151 -23.76 -6.61 32.40
N PRO A 152 -23.13 -5.50 32.83
CA PRO A 152 -22.95 -4.33 31.98
C PRO A 152 -22.06 -4.65 30.78
N GLY A 153 -22.56 -4.42 29.56
CA GLY A 153 -21.78 -4.67 28.33
C GLY A 153 -20.53 -3.80 28.20
N ALA A 154 -20.53 -2.63 28.84
CA ALA A 154 -19.38 -1.72 28.89
C ALA A 154 -18.15 -2.35 29.56
N SER A 155 -18.33 -3.33 30.45
CA SER A 155 -17.23 -4.06 31.11
C SER A 155 -16.55 -5.09 30.21
N TYR A 156 -17.12 -5.37 29.03
CA TYR A 156 -16.65 -6.37 28.07
C TYR A 156 -16.49 -5.76 26.67
N ALA A 157 -16.20 -4.46 26.58
CA ALA A 157 -16.09 -3.74 25.31
C ALA A 157 -14.84 -4.11 24.48
N ASP A 158 -13.84 -4.70 25.14
CA ASP A 158 -12.59 -5.22 24.57
C ASP A 158 -12.66 -6.73 24.25
N ALA A 159 -13.81 -7.36 24.46
CA ALA A 159 -14.01 -8.77 24.19
C ALA A 159 -14.02 -9.06 22.68
N SER A 160 -13.22 -10.02 22.23
CA SER A 160 -13.34 -10.63 20.89
C SER A 160 -14.20 -11.88 20.89
N VAL A 161 -14.28 -12.58 22.04
CA VAL A 161 -15.12 -13.75 22.21
C VAL A 161 -15.76 -13.70 23.59
N VAL A 162 -17.08 -13.81 23.63
CA VAL A 162 -17.85 -13.92 24.88
C VAL A 162 -18.53 -15.28 24.94
N GLU A 163 -18.18 -16.05 25.96
CA GLU A 163 -18.85 -17.28 26.34
C GLU A 163 -19.74 -17.00 27.56
N PHE A 164 -21.05 -17.19 27.37
CA PHE A 164 -22.05 -16.89 28.40
C PHE A 164 -22.20 -18.02 29.41
N ASP A 165 -22.76 -17.69 30.57
CA ASP A 165 -23.07 -18.69 31.60
C ASP A 165 -24.05 -19.78 31.10
N PRO A 166 -23.93 -21.02 31.60
CA PRO A 166 -24.88 -22.09 31.30
C PRO A 166 -26.30 -21.69 31.69
N GLY A 167 -27.21 -21.62 30.71
CA GLY A 167 -28.57 -21.13 30.89
C GLY A 167 -28.87 -19.77 30.24
N ALA A 168 -27.87 -19.13 29.63
CA ALA A 168 -28.11 -18.03 28.71
C ALA A 168 -28.84 -18.51 27.45
N THR A 169 -29.93 -17.84 27.10
CA THR A 169 -30.75 -18.17 25.93
C THR A 169 -31.06 -16.94 25.09
N VAL A 170 -31.24 -17.12 23.79
CA VAL A 170 -31.72 -16.03 22.93
C VAL A 170 -33.20 -15.79 23.19
N GLY A 171 -33.57 -14.54 23.42
CA GLY A 171 -34.96 -14.09 23.50
C GLY A 171 -35.64 -14.09 22.13
N VAL A 172 -35.91 -15.27 21.57
CA VAL A 172 -36.51 -15.48 20.24
C VAL A 172 -37.83 -14.71 20.04
N GLN A 173 -38.62 -14.54 21.12
CA GLN A 173 -39.89 -13.81 21.08
C GLN A 173 -39.72 -12.29 21.09
N GLN A 174 -38.56 -11.80 21.52
CA GLN A 174 -38.20 -10.38 21.62
C GLN A 174 -37.25 -9.93 20.49
N SER A 175 -37.17 -10.72 19.42
CA SER A 175 -36.36 -10.37 18.24
C SER A 175 -37.01 -9.26 17.42
N LEU A 176 -36.21 -8.31 16.94
CA LEU A 176 -36.63 -7.23 16.05
C LEU A 176 -35.93 -7.35 14.69
N GLY A 177 -36.68 -7.18 13.62
CA GLY A 177 -36.18 -7.18 12.24
C GLY A 177 -36.38 -5.82 11.57
N TYR A 178 -35.34 -5.29 10.93
CA TYR A 178 -35.36 -4.06 10.15
C TYR A 178 -34.91 -4.32 8.72
N MET A 179 -35.70 -3.95 7.73
CA MET A 179 -35.39 -4.22 6.31
C MET A 179 -34.85 -2.95 5.62
N LYS A 180 -33.69 -3.08 4.97
CA LYS A 180 -33.08 -2.02 4.16
C LYS A 180 -32.53 -2.60 2.87
N MET A 181 -32.94 -2.03 1.73
CA MET A 181 -32.47 -2.42 0.39
C MET A 181 -32.55 -3.95 0.13
N GLY A 182 -33.66 -4.59 0.51
CA GLY A 182 -33.85 -6.04 0.28
C GLY A 182 -33.18 -6.96 1.29
N THR A 183 -32.39 -6.45 2.24
CA THR A 183 -31.75 -7.23 3.31
C THR A 183 -32.45 -7.00 4.65
N VAL A 184 -32.78 -8.07 5.38
CA VAL A 184 -33.37 -7.98 6.73
C VAL A 184 -32.26 -8.06 7.77
N TYR A 185 -32.11 -7.02 8.58
CA TYR A 185 -31.21 -6.96 9.73
C TYR A 185 -31.99 -7.34 10.97
N CYS A 186 -31.52 -8.34 11.70
CA CYS A 186 -32.20 -8.93 12.84
C CYS A 186 -31.38 -8.73 14.10
N VAL A 187 -32.04 -8.39 15.21
CA VAL A 187 -31.43 -8.32 16.54
C VAL A 187 -32.32 -9.07 17.53
N ALA A 188 -31.72 -9.83 18.44
CA ALA A 188 -32.43 -10.54 19.51
C ALA A 188 -31.65 -10.42 20.83
N PRO A 189 -32.32 -10.17 21.96
CA PRO A 189 -31.65 -10.03 23.23
C PRO A 189 -31.12 -11.37 23.74
N ILE A 190 -29.98 -11.37 24.42
CA ILE A 190 -29.49 -12.54 25.17
C ILE A 190 -30.00 -12.43 26.61
N LEU A 191 -30.71 -13.46 27.06
CA LEU A 191 -31.40 -13.51 28.34
C LEU A 191 -30.73 -14.51 29.26
N GLY A 192 -30.50 -14.11 30.51
CA GLY A 192 -30.04 -15.01 31.57
C GLY A 192 -31.21 -15.70 32.30
N PRO A 193 -30.91 -16.67 33.18
CA PRO A 193 -31.92 -17.29 34.05
C PRO A 193 -32.56 -16.22 34.94
N GLY A 194 -33.86 -15.98 34.74
CA GLY A 194 -34.62 -14.96 35.48
C GLY A 194 -34.78 -13.62 34.74
N ALA A 195 -35.15 -13.65 33.45
CA ALA A 195 -35.66 -12.54 32.63
C ALA A 195 -35.35 -11.13 33.16
N ALA A 196 -34.10 -10.69 32.97
CA ALA A 196 -33.68 -9.35 33.39
C ALA A 196 -34.40 -8.27 32.55
N ALA A 197 -34.85 -7.20 33.21
CA ALA A 197 -35.55 -6.07 32.58
C ALA A 197 -34.64 -5.23 31.64
N SER A 198 -33.32 -5.38 31.76
CA SER A 198 -32.31 -4.72 30.93
C SER A 198 -31.26 -5.75 30.50
N THR A 199 -31.07 -5.92 29.19
CA THR A 199 -30.01 -6.76 28.61
C THR A 199 -28.99 -5.90 27.88
N SER A 200 -27.72 -6.10 28.17
CA SER A 200 -26.62 -5.40 27.51
C SER A 200 -26.17 -6.12 26.23
N PHE A 201 -26.52 -7.40 26.08
CA PHE A 201 -25.99 -8.26 25.04
C PHE A 201 -27.08 -8.64 24.03
N TRP A 202 -26.75 -8.53 22.75
CA TRP A 202 -27.68 -8.73 21.65
C TRP A 202 -27.02 -9.59 20.59
N ALA A 203 -27.72 -10.62 20.15
CA ALA A 203 -27.37 -11.38 18.97
C ALA A 203 -27.87 -10.64 17.73
N ALA A 204 -26.98 -10.28 16.81
CA ALA A 204 -27.32 -9.61 15.56
C ALA A 204 -26.97 -10.48 14.35
N GLY A 205 -27.75 -10.37 13.28
CA GLY A 205 -27.44 -11.05 12.02
C GLY A 205 -28.35 -10.65 10.87
N VAL A 206 -28.05 -11.14 9.67
CA VAL A 206 -28.82 -10.83 8.46
C VAL A 206 -29.67 -12.02 8.02
N ASN A 207 -30.93 -11.76 7.68
CA ASN A 207 -31.91 -12.75 7.23
C ASN A 207 -32.11 -13.92 8.22
N CYS A 208 -31.95 -13.66 9.52
CA CYS A 208 -32.08 -14.68 10.57
C CYS A 208 -33.41 -14.64 11.33
N CYS A 209 -34.29 -13.68 11.04
CA CYS A 209 -35.55 -13.50 11.75
C CYS A 209 -36.74 -13.66 10.81
N SER A 210 -37.86 -14.13 11.38
CA SER A 210 -39.12 -14.23 10.62
C SER A 210 -39.87 -12.90 10.65
N GLN A 211 -40.92 -12.81 9.82
CA GLN A 211 -41.73 -11.59 9.71
C GLN A 211 -42.39 -11.17 11.05
N ARG A 212 -42.58 -12.12 11.99
CA ARG A 212 -43.05 -11.87 13.36
C ARG A 212 -42.39 -12.84 14.33
N GLY A 213 -41.49 -12.35 15.17
CA GLY A 213 -40.74 -13.16 16.12
C GLY A 213 -39.84 -14.19 15.43
N GLY A 214 -39.06 -14.94 16.21
CA GLY A 214 -38.17 -15.95 15.65
C GLY A 214 -36.79 -15.39 15.31
N PHE A 215 -35.75 -16.05 15.82
CA PHE A 215 -34.35 -15.75 15.53
C PHE A 215 -33.60 -17.08 15.39
N SER A 216 -33.01 -17.31 14.22
CA SER A 216 -32.17 -18.47 13.92
C SER A 216 -31.05 -18.03 12.97
N CYS A 217 -29.89 -17.72 13.55
CA CYS A 217 -28.63 -17.49 12.84
C CYS A 217 -27.69 -18.67 13.11
N GLY A 218 -26.87 -19.08 12.12
CA GLY A 218 -25.72 -19.96 12.38
C GLY A 218 -25.98 -21.46 12.36
N GLY A 219 -27.07 -21.94 11.75
CA GLY A 219 -27.25 -23.36 11.42
C GLY A 219 -27.50 -24.33 12.58
N GLN A 220 -27.47 -23.87 13.84
CA GLN A 220 -27.88 -24.68 14.99
C GLN A 220 -29.28 -24.24 15.45
N GLY A 221 -30.26 -25.12 15.25
CA GLY A 221 -31.66 -24.92 15.68
C GLY A 221 -31.87 -25.04 17.20
N GLY A 222 -30.97 -24.46 18.00
CA GLY A 222 -31.04 -24.42 19.46
C GLY A 222 -31.04 -22.99 19.98
N ALA A 223 -31.82 -22.73 21.03
CA ALA A 223 -31.88 -21.42 21.70
C ALA A 223 -30.66 -21.13 22.61
N GLU A 224 -29.71 -22.05 22.68
CA GLU A 224 -28.53 -22.00 23.54
C GLU A 224 -27.35 -21.37 22.79
N ILE A 225 -26.87 -20.24 23.30
CA ILE A 225 -25.67 -19.56 22.78
C ILE A 225 -24.51 -19.98 23.68
N ARG A 226 -23.50 -20.58 23.09
CA ARG A 226 -22.25 -20.87 23.81
C ARG A 226 -21.20 -19.81 23.55
N ASN A 227 -21.03 -19.38 22.29
CA ASN A 227 -19.99 -18.43 21.90
C ASN A 227 -20.58 -17.36 20.96
N GLY A 228 -20.14 -16.11 21.11
CA GLY A 228 -20.38 -15.02 20.17
C GLY A 228 -19.10 -14.20 19.95
N VAL A 229 -18.97 -13.60 18.77
CA VAL A 229 -17.94 -12.64 18.36
C VAL A 229 -18.57 -11.26 18.22
#